data_AF-A0A1S2BV27-F1
#
_entry.id   AF-A0A1S2BV27-F1
#
_cell.length_a   1.000
_cell.length_b   1.000
_cell.length_c   1.000
_cell.angle_alpha   90.00
_cell.angle_beta   90.00
_cell.angle_gamma   90.00
#
_symmetry.space_group_name_H-M   'P 1'
#
loop_
_entity.id
_entity.type
_entity.pdbx_description
1 polymer ?
#
loop_
_entity_poly.entity_id
_entity_poly.type
_entity_poly.pdbx_seq_one_letter_code
_entity_poly.pdbx_strand_id
1 'polypeptide(L)'
;MAFPRAVRENALVKARRHCCVCHEFAGRSVNVHHIIQEADGGENTLENAIVLCLRCHAEAGHYNPKHPLGTKYAPSELIRHRDAWFSACESGAAIYASTIEAKVKRTYTSSELHKYVLIFNFHNGSKNTVSGWKLDVFFPSRLDVSIQDVEQYGDVNINGRRFKKFQVEGTEVVYLGESRELTDPTWTKLEYNIDHDIYFSASATEMKVLWTFYSNTEPPLRGELLWDELQEF
;
A
#
# COMPACT_ATOMS: atom_id res chain seq x y z
N MET A 1 -11.81 -23.36 -12.37
CA MET A 1 -12.92 -23.10 -13.31
C MET A 1 -13.69 -21.87 -12.84
N ALA A 2 -14.59 -21.30 -13.63
CA ALA A 2 -15.31 -20.07 -13.26
C ALA A 2 -16.64 -20.38 -12.55
N PHE A 3 -16.95 -19.65 -11.48
CA PHE A 3 -18.26 -19.72 -10.83
C PHE A 3 -19.40 -19.32 -11.80
N PRO A 4 -20.63 -19.83 -11.60
CA PRO A 4 -21.84 -19.30 -12.23
C PRO A 4 -21.93 -17.79 -12.01
N ARG A 5 -22.42 -17.08 -13.04
CA ARG A 5 -22.48 -15.61 -13.03
C ARG A 5 -23.16 -15.04 -11.79
N ALA A 6 -24.31 -15.58 -11.40
CA ALA A 6 -25.07 -15.12 -10.25
C ALA A 6 -24.29 -15.27 -8.92
N VAL A 7 -23.59 -16.39 -8.73
CA VAL A 7 -22.77 -16.64 -7.54
C VAL A 7 -21.60 -15.65 -7.48
N ARG A 8 -20.93 -15.46 -8.63
CA ARG A 8 -19.83 -14.50 -8.76
C ARG A 8 -20.27 -13.07 -8.46
N GLU A 9 -21.37 -12.62 -9.05
CA GLU A 9 -21.92 -11.27 -8.84
C GLU A 9 -22.34 -11.07 -7.37
N ASN A 10 -23.00 -12.06 -6.76
CA ASN A 10 -23.37 -12.00 -5.34
C ASN A 10 -22.15 -11.87 -4.42
N ALA A 11 -21.09 -12.67 -4.65
CA ALA A 11 -19.86 -12.57 -3.88
C ALA A 11 -19.22 -11.17 -4.01
N LEU A 12 -19.15 -10.63 -5.22
CA LEU A 12 -18.58 -9.30 -5.49
C LEU A 12 -19.36 -8.17 -4.81
N VAL A 13 -20.70 -8.25 -4.83
CA VAL A 13 -21.57 -7.27 -4.15
C VAL A 13 -21.43 -7.37 -2.64
N LYS A 14 -21.47 -8.58 -2.07
CA LYS A 14 -21.29 -8.79 -0.62
C LYS A 14 -19.93 -8.32 -0.13
N ALA A 15 -18.87 -8.53 -0.91
CA ALA A 15 -17.53 -8.05 -0.61
C ALA A 15 -17.33 -6.56 -0.89
N ARG A 16 -18.29 -5.89 -1.55
CA ARG A 16 -18.15 -4.52 -2.08
C ARG A 16 -16.87 -4.34 -2.91
N ARG A 17 -16.49 -5.37 -3.69
CA ARG A 17 -15.24 -5.44 -4.47
C ARG A 17 -13.94 -5.21 -3.67
N HIS A 18 -13.95 -5.48 -2.37
CA HIS A 18 -12.74 -5.54 -1.55
C HIS A 18 -12.25 -6.98 -1.42
N CYS A 19 -10.94 -7.13 -1.16
CA CYS A 19 -10.37 -8.40 -0.75
C CYS A 19 -10.91 -8.81 0.62
N CYS A 20 -11.46 -10.02 0.76
CA CYS A 20 -11.95 -10.52 2.05
C CYS A 20 -10.82 -10.78 3.07
N VAL A 21 -9.56 -10.79 2.66
CA VAL A 21 -8.40 -11.08 3.54
C VAL A 21 -7.68 -9.79 3.96
N CYS A 22 -7.23 -8.98 2.99
CA CYS A 22 -6.49 -7.75 3.28
C CYS A 22 -7.36 -6.49 3.29
N HIS A 23 -8.65 -6.61 2.97
CA HIS A 23 -9.64 -5.51 2.96
C HIS A 23 -9.31 -4.34 2.01
N GLU A 24 -8.36 -4.53 1.10
CA GLU A 24 -8.04 -3.56 0.05
C GLU A 24 -9.17 -3.45 -0.98
N PHE A 25 -9.51 -2.24 -1.41
CA PHE A 25 -10.41 -2.05 -2.55
C PHE A 25 -9.68 -2.36 -3.85
N ALA A 26 -9.89 -3.56 -4.38
CA ALA A 26 -9.27 -3.96 -5.65
C ALA A 26 -10.20 -3.74 -6.86
N GLY A 27 -11.43 -3.27 -6.68
CA GLY A 27 -12.30 -2.77 -7.75
C GLY A 27 -12.52 -3.77 -8.90
N ARG A 28 -11.89 -3.54 -10.06
CA ARG A 28 -11.94 -4.47 -11.22
C ARG A 28 -10.87 -5.57 -11.16
N SER A 29 -9.85 -5.41 -10.33
CA SER A 29 -8.71 -6.30 -10.15
C SER A 29 -8.94 -7.38 -9.07
N VAL A 30 -10.18 -7.55 -8.60
CA VAL A 30 -10.56 -8.68 -7.73
C VAL A 30 -10.89 -9.94 -8.53
N ASN A 31 -10.61 -11.09 -7.93
CA ASN A 31 -11.07 -12.40 -8.41
C ASN A 31 -11.94 -13.09 -7.35
N VAL A 32 -12.91 -13.88 -7.81
CA VAL A 32 -13.69 -14.77 -6.95
C VAL A 32 -13.03 -16.14 -6.99
N HIS A 33 -12.46 -16.55 -5.87
CA HIS A 33 -11.70 -17.78 -5.69
C HIS A 33 -12.57 -18.85 -5.04
N HIS A 34 -12.38 -20.11 -5.45
CA HIS A 34 -12.94 -21.27 -4.77
C HIS A 34 -12.13 -21.56 -3.50
N ILE A 35 -12.75 -21.56 -2.32
CA ILE A 35 -12.06 -21.89 -1.06
C ILE A 35 -11.57 -23.34 -1.07
N ILE A 36 -12.43 -24.26 -1.50
CA ILE A 36 -12.07 -25.62 -1.92
C ILE A 36 -12.12 -25.64 -3.43
N GLN A 37 -11.00 -25.96 -4.09
CA GLN A 37 -10.93 -25.96 -5.55
C GLN A 37 -11.90 -26.96 -6.16
N GLU A 38 -12.45 -26.63 -7.33
CA GLU A 38 -13.36 -27.54 -8.05
C GLU A 38 -12.67 -28.87 -8.43
N ALA A 39 -11.36 -28.84 -8.71
CA ALA A 39 -10.56 -30.03 -8.95
C ALA A 39 -10.48 -30.97 -7.72
N ASP A 40 -10.66 -30.40 -6.52
CA ASP A 40 -10.68 -31.12 -5.24
C ASP A 40 -12.12 -31.40 -4.77
N GLY A 41 -13.12 -31.24 -5.65
CA GLY A 41 -14.54 -31.49 -5.35
C GLY A 41 -15.29 -30.30 -4.73
N GLY A 42 -14.71 -29.09 -4.76
CA GLY A 42 -15.36 -27.90 -4.27
C GLY A 42 -16.55 -27.46 -5.12
N GLU A 43 -17.66 -27.13 -4.46
CA GLU A 43 -18.90 -26.76 -5.14
C GLU A 43 -18.88 -25.32 -5.68
N ASN A 44 -19.73 -25.06 -6.67
CA ASN A 44 -19.93 -23.74 -7.28
C ASN A 44 -20.99 -22.90 -6.52
N THR A 45 -20.85 -22.82 -5.20
CA THR A 45 -21.78 -22.15 -4.27
C THR A 45 -21.20 -20.86 -3.70
N LEU A 46 -22.05 -19.99 -3.13
CA LEU A 46 -21.58 -18.75 -2.49
C LEU A 46 -20.75 -19.06 -1.23
N GLU A 47 -21.08 -20.15 -0.55
CA GLU A 47 -20.40 -20.69 0.64
C GLU A 47 -19.01 -21.25 0.32
N ASN A 48 -18.67 -21.41 -0.95
CA ASN A 48 -17.32 -21.76 -1.40
C ASN A 48 -16.62 -20.61 -2.14
N ALA A 49 -17.26 -19.45 -2.29
CA ALA A 49 -16.74 -18.30 -3.03
C ALA A 49 -16.16 -17.24 -2.09
N ILE A 50 -14.90 -16.84 -2.32
CA ILE A 50 -14.25 -15.73 -1.61
C ILE A 50 -13.69 -14.70 -2.60
N VAL A 51 -13.87 -13.40 -2.31
CA VAL A 51 -13.35 -12.33 -3.16
C VAL A 51 -11.95 -11.94 -2.69
N LEU A 52 -10.95 -11.97 -3.57
CA LEU A 52 -9.55 -11.71 -3.25
C LEU A 52 -8.93 -10.72 -4.25
N CYS A 53 -8.02 -9.85 -3.78
CA CYS A 53 -7.11 -9.13 -4.68
C CYS A 53 -6.12 -10.11 -5.32
N LEU A 54 -5.43 -9.69 -6.39
CA LEU A 54 -4.51 -10.57 -7.13
C LEU A 54 -3.39 -11.16 -6.26
N ARG A 55 -2.88 -10.40 -5.27
CA ARG A 55 -1.85 -10.86 -4.33
C ARG A 55 -2.36 -12.01 -3.46
N CYS A 56 -3.43 -11.77 -2.69
CA CYS A 56 -4.00 -12.80 -1.82
C CYS A 56 -4.57 -13.98 -2.61
N HIS A 57 -5.07 -13.76 -3.82
CA HIS A 57 -5.52 -14.83 -4.71
C HIS A 57 -4.37 -15.78 -5.08
N ALA A 58 -3.19 -15.25 -5.41
CA ALA A 58 -2.02 -16.07 -5.71
C ALA A 58 -1.61 -16.92 -4.49
N GLU A 59 -1.64 -16.34 -3.29
CA GLU A 59 -1.28 -17.03 -2.05
C GLU A 59 -2.27 -18.14 -1.66
N ALA A 60 -3.58 -17.91 -1.83
CA ALA A 60 -4.64 -18.86 -1.47
C ALA A 60 -4.57 -20.17 -2.27
N GLY A 61 -4.15 -20.12 -3.54
CA GLY A 61 -4.04 -21.29 -4.41
C GLY A 61 -2.86 -22.22 -4.10
N HIS A 62 -1.93 -21.81 -3.22
CA HIS A 62 -0.70 -22.57 -2.93
C HIS A 62 -0.78 -23.44 -1.67
N TYR A 63 -1.97 -23.59 -1.06
CA TYR A 63 -2.16 -24.46 0.09
C TYR A 63 -1.76 -25.91 -0.26
N ASN A 64 -0.63 -26.36 0.31
CA ASN A 64 -0.15 -27.73 0.16
C ASN A 64 0.27 -28.23 1.55
N PRO A 65 -0.53 -29.09 2.20
CA PRO A 65 -0.24 -29.58 3.55
C PRO A 65 1.03 -30.45 3.60
N LYS A 66 1.51 -30.94 2.46
CA LYS A 66 2.74 -31.75 2.34
C LYS A 66 4.01 -30.90 2.18
N HIS A 67 3.88 -29.59 2.06
CA HIS A 67 5.03 -28.68 1.89
C HIS A 67 4.80 -27.37 2.67
N PRO A 68 4.99 -27.39 4.01
CA PRO A 68 4.71 -26.26 4.89
C PRO A 68 5.86 -25.25 4.86
N LEU A 69 5.97 -24.52 3.75
CA LEU A 69 6.74 -23.27 3.71
C LEU A 69 5.76 -22.11 3.92
N GLY A 70 6.00 -21.33 4.98
CA GLY A 70 5.13 -20.25 5.42
C GLY A 70 3.82 -20.73 6.07
N THR A 71 3.05 -19.77 6.57
CA THR A 71 1.71 -19.99 7.12
C THR A 71 0.68 -19.76 6.02
N LYS A 72 0.36 -20.82 5.28
CA LYS A 72 -0.57 -20.75 4.14
C LYS A 72 -2.01 -20.63 4.63
N TYR A 73 -2.85 -19.92 3.87
CA TYR A 73 -4.28 -19.82 4.18
C TYR A 73 -4.94 -21.20 4.15
N ALA A 74 -5.45 -21.63 5.31
CA ALA A 74 -6.29 -22.82 5.36
C ALA A 74 -7.70 -22.49 4.84
N PRO A 75 -8.43 -23.46 4.27
CA PRO A 75 -9.83 -23.26 3.88
C PRO A 75 -10.72 -22.69 5.00
N SER A 76 -10.53 -23.19 6.23
CA SER A 76 -11.24 -22.69 7.42
C SER A 76 -10.91 -21.23 7.74
N GLU A 77 -9.69 -20.79 7.47
CA GLU A 77 -9.30 -19.39 7.65
C GLU A 77 -9.96 -18.48 6.61
N LEU A 78 -9.94 -18.89 5.34
CA LEU A 78 -10.58 -18.15 4.25
C LEU A 78 -12.09 -18.01 4.46
N ILE A 79 -12.75 -19.06 4.95
CA ILE A 79 -14.18 -19.00 5.34
C ILE A 79 -14.41 -17.90 6.37
N ARG A 80 -13.62 -17.86 7.45
CA ARG A 80 -13.77 -16.85 8.50
C ARG A 80 -13.50 -15.44 7.99
N HIS A 81 -12.46 -15.26 7.16
CA HIS A 81 -12.15 -13.97 6.53
C HIS A 81 -13.32 -13.48 5.67
N ARG A 82 -13.86 -14.34 4.80
CA ARG A 82 -15.05 -14.03 3.99
C ARG A 82 -16.24 -13.66 4.85
N ASP A 83 -16.59 -14.49 5.83
CA ASP A 83 -17.80 -14.31 6.63
C ASP A 83 -17.72 -13.04 7.49
N ALA A 84 -16.56 -12.80 8.11
CA ALA A 84 -16.30 -11.57 8.85
C ALA A 84 -16.41 -10.34 7.94
N TRP A 85 -15.81 -10.38 6.75
CA TRP A 85 -15.87 -9.26 5.82
C TRP A 85 -17.28 -9.00 5.29
N PHE A 86 -18.01 -10.05 4.92
CA PHE A 86 -19.40 -9.93 4.46
C PHE A 86 -20.29 -9.35 5.56
N SER A 87 -20.16 -9.85 6.79
CA SER A 87 -20.90 -9.33 7.95
C SER A 87 -20.55 -7.87 8.26
N ALA A 88 -19.27 -7.49 8.17
CA ALA A 88 -18.84 -6.11 8.36
C ALA A 88 -19.40 -5.19 7.26
N CYS A 89 -19.42 -5.65 6.00
CA CYS A 89 -20.03 -4.91 4.91
C CYS A 89 -21.53 -4.72 5.14
N GLU A 90 -22.26 -5.80 5.45
CA GLU A 90 -23.71 -5.78 5.68
C GLU A 90 -24.11 -4.87 6.83
N SER A 91 -23.42 -4.97 7.98
CA SER A 91 -23.66 -4.16 9.17
C SER A 91 -23.17 -2.70 9.05
N GLY A 92 -22.41 -2.39 7.99
CA GLY A 92 -21.77 -1.08 7.83
C GLY A 92 -20.55 -0.85 8.74
N ALA A 93 -20.12 -1.88 9.47
CA ALA A 93 -18.93 -1.87 10.32
C ALA A 93 -17.61 -2.09 9.54
N ALA A 94 -17.68 -2.37 8.23
CA ALA A 94 -16.50 -2.51 7.39
C ALA A 94 -15.63 -1.25 7.47
N ILE A 95 -14.41 -1.44 7.98
CA ILE A 95 -13.37 -0.42 7.98
C ILE A 95 -12.64 -0.56 6.66
N TYR A 96 -12.75 0.47 5.84
CA TYR A 96 -11.94 0.59 4.66
C TYR A 96 -10.67 1.34 5.03
N ALA A 97 -9.51 0.80 4.68
CA ALA A 97 -8.25 1.45 4.96
C ALA A 97 -7.75 2.12 3.68
N SER A 98 -7.63 3.44 3.70
CA SER A 98 -6.81 4.11 2.72
C SER A 98 -5.34 3.75 2.93
N THR A 99 -4.58 3.76 1.85
CA THR A 99 -3.17 3.36 1.87
C THR A 99 -2.31 4.40 1.19
N ILE A 100 -1.07 4.52 1.66
CA ILE A 100 -0.03 5.29 1.01
C ILE A 100 1.05 4.29 0.60
N GLU A 101 1.36 4.25 -0.68
CA GLU A 101 2.47 3.49 -1.23
C GLU A 101 3.59 4.47 -1.57
N ALA A 102 4.79 4.20 -1.06
CA ALA A 102 5.99 4.95 -1.42
C ALA A 102 6.86 4.11 -2.34
N LYS A 103 7.35 4.71 -3.42
CA LYS A 103 8.21 4.09 -4.42
C LYS A 103 9.41 4.96 -4.65
N VAL A 104 10.56 4.33 -4.85
CA VAL A 104 11.76 5.01 -5.28
C VAL A 104 11.97 4.77 -6.76
N LYS A 105 12.46 5.80 -7.46
CA LYS A 105 12.85 5.71 -8.86
C LYS A 105 14.22 6.31 -9.05
N ARG A 106 15.16 5.54 -9.58
CA ARG A 106 16.49 6.05 -9.97
C ARG A 106 16.35 6.97 -11.19
N THR A 107 16.79 8.22 -11.06
CA THR A 107 16.82 9.22 -12.15
C THR A 107 18.19 9.36 -12.78
N TYR A 108 19.25 9.07 -12.02
CA TYR A 108 20.62 9.12 -12.49
C TYR A 108 21.50 8.13 -11.71
N THR A 109 22.52 7.59 -12.37
CA THR A 109 23.57 6.80 -11.72
C THR A 109 24.89 6.99 -12.45
N SER A 110 25.94 7.20 -11.67
CA SER A 110 27.34 7.05 -12.04
C SER A 110 28.05 6.23 -10.97
N SER A 111 29.34 5.97 -11.17
CA SER A 111 30.17 5.31 -10.15
C SER A 111 30.25 6.07 -8.84
N GLU A 112 30.00 7.38 -8.83
CA GLU A 112 30.19 8.24 -7.64
C GLU A 112 28.90 8.77 -7.04
N LEU A 113 27.83 8.86 -7.83
CA LEU A 113 26.59 9.51 -7.45
C LEU A 113 25.39 8.80 -8.04
N HIS A 114 24.45 8.45 -7.18
CA HIS A 114 23.13 7.97 -7.55
C HIS A 114 22.10 9.00 -7.16
N LYS A 115 21.14 9.27 -8.05
CA LYS A 115 20.01 10.14 -7.76
C LYS A 115 18.72 9.37 -7.85
N TYR A 116 17.84 9.65 -6.91
CA TYR A 116 16.57 8.97 -6.76
C TYR A 116 15.47 9.97 -6.48
N VAL A 117 14.29 9.71 -7.03
CA VAL A 117 13.08 10.45 -6.68
C VAL A 117 12.21 9.56 -5.82
N LEU A 118 11.70 10.14 -4.73
CA LEU A 118 10.71 9.49 -3.89
C LEU A 118 9.29 9.85 -4.35
N ILE A 119 8.52 8.83 -4.72
CA ILE A 119 7.18 8.96 -5.28
C ILE A 119 6.16 8.40 -4.28
N PHE A 120 5.14 9.18 -3.95
CA PHE A 120 4.05 8.75 -3.07
C PHE A 120 2.75 8.62 -3.83
N ASN A 121 2.05 7.50 -3.65
CA ASN A 121 0.73 7.24 -4.19
C ASN A 121 -0.26 7.00 -3.05
N PHE A 122 -1.30 7.82 -3.00
CA PHE A 122 -2.44 7.61 -2.12
C PHE A 122 -3.51 6.79 -2.83
N HIS A 123 -4.10 5.83 -2.14
CA HIS A 123 -5.31 5.14 -2.56
C HIS A 123 -6.39 5.34 -1.50
N ASN A 124 -7.52 5.93 -1.90
CA ASN A 124 -8.63 6.14 -0.99
C ASN A 124 -9.43 4.84 -0.85
N GLY A 125 -9.19 4.11 0.23
CA GLY A 125 -10.02 2.97 0.61
C GLY A 125 -11.33 3.42 1.25
N SER A 126 -11.34 4.60 1.88
CA SER A 126 -12.48 5.12 2.63
C SER A 126 -13.74 5.30 1.78
N LYS A 127 -14.90 5.00 2.37
CA LYS A 127 -16.20 5.40 1.80
C LYS A 127 -16.37 6.92 1.72
N ASN A 128 -15.60 7.65 2.52
CA ASN A 128 -15.64 9.10 2.56
C ASN A 128 -14.73 9.68 1.47
N THR A 129 -15.22 10.68 0.77
CA THR A 129 -14.43 11.43 -0.20
C THR A 129 -13.36 12.24 0.52
N VAL A 130 -12.10 12.12 0.09
CA VAL A 130 -10.99 12.96 0.58
C VAL A 130 -10.95 14.24 -0.26
N SER A 131 -10.96 15.39 0.41
CA SER A 131 -10.81 16.71 -0.22
C SER A 131 -9.89 17.57 0.63
N GLY A 132 -8.68 17.81 0.13
CA GLY A 132 -7.63 18.40 0.95
C GLY A 132 -6.81 17.34 1.69
N TRP A 133 -5.52 17.32 1.41
CA TRP A 133 -4.58 16.39 2.02
C TRP A 133 -3.21 17.05 2.18
N LYS A 134 -2.43 16.55 3.15
CA LYS A 134 -1.04 16.95 3.37
C LYS A 134 -0.17 15.72 3.56
N LEU A 135 1.02 15.74 3.00
CA LEU A 135 2.04 14.72 3.18
C LEU A 135 3.29 15.38 3.73
N ASP A 136 3.64 15.04 4.97
CA ASP A 136 4.94 15.36 5.55
C ASP A 136 5.92 14.23 5.25
N VAL A 137 7.09 14.57 4.73
CA VAL A 137 8.19 13.64 4.46
C VAL A 137 9.44 14.11 5.20
N PHE A 138 10.08 13.20 5.93
CA PHE A 138 11.20 13.48 6.80
C PHE A 138 12.43 12.74 6.28
N PHE A 139 13.31 13.47 5.61
CA PHE A 139 14.60 12.93 5.17
C PHE A 139 15.65 13.13 6.27
N PRO A 140 16.51 12.13 6.53
CA PRO A 140 17.71 12.32 7.36
C PRO A 140 18.46 13.58 6.95
N SER A 141 18.83 14.46 7.90
CA SER A 141 19.38 15.78 7.55
C SER A 141 20.70 15.74 6.76
N ARG A 142 21.39 14.59 6.75
CA ARG A 142 22.61 14.35 5.96
C ARG A 142 22.33 14.09 4.48
N LEU A 143 21.13 13.67 4.11
CA LEU A 143 20.76 13.53 2.70
C LEU A 143 20.63 14.92 2.08
N ASP A 144 21.24 15.04 0.91
CA ASP A 144 21.04 16.17 0.03
C ASP A 144 19.78 15.92 -0.79
N VAL A 145 18.81 16.82 -0.66
CA VAL A 145 17.48 16.70 -1.25
C VAL A 145 17.21 17.95 -2.06
N SER A 146 17.03 17.77 -3.36
CA SER A 146 16.58 18.79 -4.30
C SER A 146 15.05 18.77 -4.37
N ILE A 147 14.44 19.96 -4.33
CA ILE A 147 13.00 20.13 -4.29
C ILE A 147 12.50 21.09 -5.36
N GLN A 148 11.26 20.87 -5.79
CA GLN A 148 10.49 21.79 -6.64
C GLN A 148 9.04 21.79 -6.17
N ASP A 149 8.43 22.96 -5.97
CA ASP A 149 7.03 23.09 -5.52
C ASP A 149 6.69 22.26 -4.26
N VAL A 150 7.65 22.19 -3.32
CA VAL A 150 7.54 21.56 -2.01
C VAL A 150 7.99 22.56 -0.95
N GLU A 151 7.27 22.62 0.17
CA GLU A 151 7.68 23.46 1.28
C GLU A 151 8.71 22.72 2.16
N GLN A 152 9.87 23.35 2.38
CA GLN A 152 10.91 22.82 3.27
C GLN A 152 10.89 23.55 4.61
N TYR A 153 10.96 22.76 5.67
CA TYR A 153 11.03 23.22 7.06
C TYR A 153 12.42 22.97 7.65
N GLY A 154 12.69 23.61 8.78
CA GLY A 154 13.94 23.40 9.52
C GLY A 154 14.09 21.97 10.05
N ASP A 155 15.28 21.68 10.59
CA ASP A 155 15.56 20.36 11.15
C ASP A 155 14.66 20.05 12.36
N VAL A 156 14.13 18.83 12.39
CA VAL A 156 13.32 18.28 13.47
C VAL A 156 14.05 17.09 14.08
N ASN A 157 14.03 16.99 15.41
CA ASN A 157 14.54 15.81 16.11
C ASN A 157 13.42 14.81 16.34
N ILE A 158 13.57 13.60 15.81
CA ILE A 158 12.64 12.49 16.00
C ILE A 158 13.45 11.32 16.56
N ASN A 159 13.12 10.89 17.79
CA ASN A 159 13.81 9.80 18.50
C ASN A 159 15.34 9.94 18.52
N GLY A 160 15.84 11.16 18.75
CA GLY A 160 17.28 11.44 18.83
C GLY A 160 18.01 11.54 17.48
N ARG A 161 17.30 11.47 16.35
CA ARG A 161 17.86 11.66 15.00
C ARG A 161 17.33 12.95 14.37
N ARG A 162 18.16 13.63 13.58
CA ARG A 162 17.82 14.87 12.88
C ARG A 162 17.28 14.58 11.48
N PHE A 163 16.15 15.20 11.17
CA PHE A 163 15.49 15.12 9.87
C PHE A 163 15.20 16.52 9.32
N LYS A 164 15.34 16.70 8.01
CA LYS A 164 14.71 17.80 7.27
C LYS A 164 13.28 17.40 6.95
N LYS A 165 12.32 18.27 7.28
CA LYS A 165 10.90 18.07 6.97
C LYS A 165 10.57 18.77 5.64
N PHE A 166 9.84 18.05 4.79
CA PHE A 166 9.27 18.53 3.54
C PHE A 166 7.76 18.31 3.56
N GLN A 167 6.98 19.24 3.04
CA GLN A 167 5.52 19.12 2.97
C GLN A 167 5.04 19.29 1.53
N VAL A 168 4.19 18.34 1.11
CA VAL A 168 3.40 18.42 -0.12
C VAL A 168 1.93 18.46 0.27
N GLU A 169 1.14 19.29 -0.38
CA GLU A 169 -0.31 19.36 -0.17
C GLU A 169 -1.06 19.44 -1.49
N GLY A 170 -2.34 19.09 -1.45
CA GLY A 170 -3.24 19.16 -2.58
C GLY A 170 -4.68 19.30 -2.13
N THR A 171 -5.52 19.80 -3.04
CA THR A 171 -6.95 20.03 -2.81
C THR A 171 -7.84 19.15 -3.68
N GLU A 172 -7.21 18.34 -4.54
CA GLU A 172 -7.87 17.42 -5.44
C GLU A 172 -8.74 16.44 -4.65
N VAL A 173 -9.87 16.11 -5.26
CA VAL A 173 -10.84 15.18 -4.70
C VAL A 173 -10.44 13.76 -5.07
N VAL A 174 -10.39 12.87 -4.07
CA VAL A 174 -10.11 11.44 -4.27
C VAL A 174 -11.32 10.64 -3.80
N TYR A 175 -12.01 10.00 -4.74
CA TYR A 175 -13.20 9.18 -4.43
C TYR A 175 -12.80 7.76 -3.97
N LEU A 176 -13.75 7.04 -3.38
CA LEU A 176 -13.58 5.63 -3.01
C LEU A 176 -13.00 4.83 -4.17
N GLY A 177 -11.86 4.20 -3.92
CA GLY A 177 -11.16 3.34 -4.85
C GLY A 177 -10.27 4.05 -5.87
N GLU A 178 -10.24 5.38 -5.87
CA GLU A 178 -9.30 6.12 -6.69
C GLU A 178 -7.91 6.17 -6.05
N SER A 179 -6.90 6.28 -6.92
CA SER A 179 -5.53 6.54 -6.52
C SER A 179 -5.05 7.87 -7.09
N ARG A 180 -4.16 8.54 -6.36
CA ARG A 180 -3.50 9.77 -6.77
C ARG A 180 -2.03 9.73 -6.41
N GLU A 181 -1.20 10.14 -7.37
CA GLU A 181 0.19 10.48 -7.09
C GLU A 181 0.21 11.81 -6.33
N LEU A 182 0.85 11.82 -5.16
CA LEU A 182 0.95 13.00 -4.28
C LEU A 182 2.16 13.85 -4.65
N THR A 183 3.25 13.18 -5.00
CA THR A 183 4.43 13.77 -5.64
C THR A 183 4.13 13.93 -7.13
N ASP A 184 4.67 14.94 -7.81
CA ASP A 184 4.27 15.28 -9.17
C ASP A 184 4.71 14.27 -10.23
N PRO A 185 3.99 14.16 -11.36
CA PRO A 185 4.36 13.25 -12.44
C PRO A 185 5.66 13.62 -13.16
N THR A 186 6.20 14.82 -12.92
CA THR A 186 7.49 15.27 -13.43
C THR A 186 8.67 14.75 -12.60
N TRP A 187 8.42 14.05 -11.49
CA TRP A 187 9.44 13.45 -10.62
C TRP A 187 10.45 14.47 -10.10
N THR A 188 9.97 15.66 -9.74
CA THR A 188 10.83 16.80 -9.39
C THR A 188 10.68 17.25 -7.94
N LYS A 189 9.60 16.83 -7.27
CA LYS A 189 9.30 17.29 -5.90
C LYS A 189 10.33 16.89 -4.85
N LEU A 190 10.82 15.64 -4.87
CA LEU A 190 11.67 15.06 -3.81
C LEU A 190 12.78 14.19 -4.41
N GLU A 191 13.76 14.80 -5.08
CA GLU A 191 14.96 14.12 -5.57
C GLU A 191 16.06 14.14 -4.49
N TYR A 192 16.72 13.02 -4.24
CA TYR A 192 17.82 12.93 -3.29
C TYR A 192 19.03 12.20 -3.86
N ASN A 193 20.18 12.56 -3.31
CA ASN A 193 21.49 12.08 -3.73
C ASN A 193 22.00 11.01 -2.76
N ILE A 194 22.58 9.94 -3.31
CA ILE A 194 23.38 8.95 -2.58
C ILE A 194 24.76 8.91 -3.23
N ASP A 195 25.76 9.37 -2.50
CA ASP A 195 27.18 9.19 -2.82
C ASP A 195 27.77 8.03 -2.01
N HIS A 196 29.08 7.79 -2.18
CA HIS A 196 29.80 6.75 -1.43
C HIS A 196 29.73 6.94 0.08
N ASP A 197 29.86 8.17 0.57
CA ASP A 197 29.90 8.46 2.02
C ASP A 197 28.54 8.16 2.66
N ILE A 198 27.45 8.56 2.01
CA ILE A 198 26.09 8.20 2.42
C ILE A 198 25.92 6.68 2.36
N TYR A 199 26.30 6.03 1.26
CA TYR A 199 26.12 4.59 1.10
C TYR A 199 26.78 3.77 2.21
N PHE A 200 28.06 4.05 2.51
CA PHE A 200 28.79 3.30 3.54
C PHE A 200 28.36 3.66 4.97
N SER A 201 27.93 4.90 5.22
CA SER A 201 27.50 5.32 6.56
C SER A 201 26.05 4.94 6.89
N ALA A 202 25.19 4.73 5.88
CA ALA A 202 23.77 4.48 6.06
C ALA A 202 23.47 3.15 6.76
N SER A 203 24.21 2.08 6.43
CA SER A 203 24.06 0.75 7.06
C SER A 203 24.36 0.80 8.57
N ALA A 204 25.37 1.56 8.97
CA ALA A 204 25.75 1.74 10.37
C ALA A 204 24.81 2.65 11.17
N THR A 205 23.98 3.46 10.48
CA THR A 205 23.12 4.49 11.11
C THR A 205 21.63 4.18 11.04
N GLU A 206 21.26 3.00 10.51
CA GLU A 206 19.87 2.62 10.23
C GLU A 206 19.11 3.76 9.53
N MET A 207 19.70 4.27 8.45
CA MET A 207 19.12 5.40 7.71
C MET A 207 17.71 5.04 7.22
N LYS A 208 16.76 5.96 7.41
CA LYS A 208 15.39 5.80 6.95
C LYS A 208 14.72 7.13 6.66
N VAL A 209 13.76 7.13 5.75
CA VAL A 209 12.84 8.24 5.52
C VAL A 209 11.54 7.95 6.25
N LEU A 210 11.01 8.93 6.98
CA LEU A 210 9.69 8.81 7.60
C LEU A 210 8.68 9.62 6.81
N TRP A 211 7.41 9.25 6.86
CA TRP A 211 6.36 10.06 6.27
C TRP A 211 5.08 10.01 7.10
N THR A 212 4.28 11.07 7.00
CA THR A 212 2.95 11.14 7.61
C THR A 212 1.98 11.81 6.64
N PHE A 213 0.92 11.09 6.30
CA PHE A 213 -0.16 11.59 5.46
C PHE A 213 -1.36 11.99 6.34
N TYR A 214 -1.91 13.16 6.05
CA TYR A 214 -3.06 13.75 6.72
C TYR A 214 -4.19 13.94 5.71
N SER A 215 -5.40 13.56 6.09
CA SER A 215 -6.63 13.86 5.35
C SER A 215 -7.67 14.48 6.27
N ASN A 216 -8.74 14.99 5.69
CA ASN A 216 -9.90 15.53 6.41
C ASN A 216 -10.89 14.44 6.89
N THR A 217 -10.71 13.19 6.47
CA THR A 217 -11.70 12.11 6.70
C THR A 217 -11.18 10.97 7.57
N GLU A 218 -9.87 10.85 7.75
CA GLU A 218 -9.25 9.70 8.42
C GLU A 218 -8.10 10.14 9.35
N PRO A 219 -7.79 9.34 10.40
CA PRO A 219 -6.60 9.56 11.20
C PRO A 219 -5.31 9.54 10.35
N PRO A 220 -4.23 10.21 10.79
CA PRO A 220 -3.00 10.27 10.00
C PRO A 220 -2.38 8.89 9.76
N LEU A 221 -2.09 8.60 8.49
CA LEU A 221 -1.34 7.40 8.08
C LEU A 221 0.15 7.69 8.19
N ARG A 222 0.92 6.72 8.68
CA ARG A 222 2.36 6.85 8.89
C ARG A 222 3.08 5.66 8.31
N GLY A 223 4.29 5.87 7.85
CA GLY A 223 5.19 4.80 7.47
C GLY A 223 6.63 5.28 7.40
N GLU A 224 7.48 4.33 7.06
CA GLU A 224 8.90 4.53 6.90
C GLU A 224 9.40 3.75 5.69
N LEU A 225 10.49 4.24 5.11
CA LEU A 225 11.30 3.55 4.11
C LEU A 225 12.67 3.32 4.72
N LEU A 226 13.05 2.06 4.86
CA LEU A 226 14.36 1.67 5.34
C LEU A 226 15.40 1.90 4.25
N TRP A 227 16.68 1.92 4.64
CA TRP A 227 17.80 2.13 3.74
C TRP A 227 17.74 1.28 2.46
N ASP A 228 17.39 0.01 2.58
CA ASP A 228 17.31 -0.93 1.44
C ASP A 228 16.17 -0.60 0.47
N GLU A 229 15.16 0.17 0.90
CA GLU A 229 14.05 0.63 0.08
C GLU A 229 14.33 2.00 -0.57
N LEU A 230 15.40 2.68 -0.14
CA LEU A 230 15.82 4.00 -0.63
C LEU A 230 16.77 3.93 -1.83
N GLN A 231 17.10 2.74 -2.31
CA GLN A 231 18.10 2.55 -3.36
C GLN A 231 17.87 1.26 -4.14
N GLU A 232 18.53 1.17 -5.30
CA GLU A 232 18.51 0.01 -6.19
C GLU A 232 19.95 -0.35 -6.65
N PHE A 233 20.88 -0.51 -5.70
CA PHE A 233 22.26 -0.97 -5.93
C PHE A 233 22.31 -2.48 -6.24
#